data_AF-A0A936D730-F1
#
_entry.id   AF-A0A936D730-F1
#
_cell.length_a   1.000
_cell.length_b   1.000
_cell.length_c   1.000
_cell.angle_alpha   90.00
_cell.angle_beta   90.00
_cell.angle_gamma   90.00
#
_symmetry.space_group_name_H-M   'P 1'
#
loop_
_entity.id
_entity.type
_entity.pdbx_description
1 polymer ?
#
loop_
_entity_poly.entity_id
_entity_poly.type
_entity_poly.pdbx_seq_one_letter_code
_entity_poly.pdbx_strand_id
1 'polypeptide(L)'
;MGVLDHLSNIRFSRAAELYSQWGERATVNAGRSGAGGVTVAAAGRASGHADSGGGEAGGPAGADGHAGGGGGVLATLAAGVQAAIHVEMAITQTMGQIADALGLPAFPAFPALRMWDLDVGLPHAHNHPPNLTPPNPVPIPLPSMGPIIPIPILSGASTVMVNARAAARCGDMGLGIWCGGYFPMFEIFLGSSSVWIEGARAARLAVDITKHCTFSSPKPSDPPMGPMIGTTVGPGSANVVVGGIPFPSLFSLAIAQGFKALFRVGGSVFRRLTAARYVRNLQHVHVSPHGAPTGWADDVTRDLERMARTRAGREALERIERAGKPVTIVPYHGANGPLNAVADHHGNWDAFMDTPTGLRMPGAPTTVEHMPSNWANHPANPWAAGGHAHPAPGTSSDAILFHEMNHAANHSEGASRQLATNSEHGWDSRWVNHEEYSTVAAENSYRTETGLPTRTTYTSPFP
;
A
#
# COMPACT_ATOMS: atom_id res chain seq x y z
N MET A 1 47.96 -12.89 -8.56
CA MET A 1 46.73 -13.45 -9.15
C MET A 1 46.34 -14.68 -8.34
N GLY A 2 45.78 -14.44 -7.16
CA GLY A 2 45.69 -15.45 -6.10
C GLY A 2 44.27 -15.66 -5.62
N VAL A 3 43.97 -16.89 -5.20
CA VAL A 3 42.86 -17.38 -4.36
C VAL A 3 41.43 -17.03 -4.81
N LEU A 4 41.12 -15.78 -5.17
CA LEU A 4 39.81 -15.33 -5.65
C LEU A 4 39.44 -15.92 -7.02
N ASP A 5 40.40 -16.04 -7.96
CA ASP A 5 40.17 -16.72 -9.26
C ASP A 5 40.00 -18.24 -9.12
N HIS A 6 40.53 -18.83 -8.04
CA HIS A 6 40.35 -20.25 -7.76
C HIS A 6 38.98 -20.51 -7.10
N LEU A 7 38.52 -19.60 -6.23
CA LEU A 7 37.21 -19.68 -5.59
C LEU A 7 36.05 -19.34 -6.55
N SER A 8 36.25 -18.46 -7.54
CA SER A 8 35.25 -18.18 -8.57
C SER A 8 35.03 -19.38 -9.49
N ASN A 9 36.11 -20.06 -9.89
CA ASN A 9 36.07 -21.26 -10.72
C ASN A 9 35.44 -22.45 -10.00
N ILE A 10 35.69 -22.65 -8.70
CA ILE A 10 35.08 -23.73 -7.90
C ILE A 10 33.56 -23.51 -7.70
N ARG A 11 33.10 -22.25 -7.61
CA ARG A 11 31.67 -21.94 -7.47
C ARG A 11 30.91 -22.07 -8.80
N PHE A 12 31.54 -21.71 -9.92
CA PHE A 12 30.94 -21.86 -11.25
C PHE A 12 30.89 -23.33 -11.72
N SER A 13 31.91 -24.13 -11.45
CA SER A 13 31.93 -25.55 -11.83
C SER A 13 30.92 -26.39 -11.04
N ARG A 14 30.78 -26.14 -9.71
CA ARG A 14 29.74 -26.80 -8.90
C ARG A 14 28.32 -26.43 -9.31
N ALA A 15 28.08 -25.18 -9.70
CA ALA A 15 26.77 -24.77 -10.20
C ALA A 15 26.47 -25.46 -11.55
N ALA A 16 27.45 -25.54 -12.45
CA ALA A 16 27.29 -26.23 -13.73
C ALA A 16 27.06 -27.75 -13.59
N GLU A 17 27.74 -28.41 -12.66
CA GLU A 17 27.50 -29.83 -12.32
C GLU A 17 26.13 -30.06 -11.66
N LEU A 18 25.67 -29.14 -10.80
CA LEU A 18 24.34 -29.23 -10.21
C LEU A 18 23.24 -29.00 -11.27
N TYR A 19 23.48 -28.14 -12.26
CA TYR A 19 22.57 -27.92 -13.39
C TYR A 19 22.55 -29.09 -14.38
N SER A 20 23.67 -29.78 -14.64
CA SER A 20 23.71 -30.96 -15.51
C SER A 20 23.03 -32.17 -14.85
N GLN A 21 23.23 -32.39 -13.54
CA GLN A 21 22.53 -33.43 -12.77
C GLN A 21 21.01 -33.17 -12.67
N TRP A 22 20.59 -31.90 -12.72
CA TRP A 22 19.17 -31.53 -12.80
C TRP A 22 18.56 -31.84 -14.17
N GLY A 23 19.33 -31.63 -15.25
CA GLY A 23 18.94 -31.96 -16.62
C GLY A 23 18.73 -33.45 -16.85
N GLU A 24 19.61 -34.30 -16.31
CA GLU A 24 19.51 -35.77 -16.46
C GLU A 24 18.34 -36.38 -15.64
N ARG A 25 17.94 -35.75 -14.53
CA ARG A 25 16.73 -36.16 -13.79
C ARG A 25 15.43 -35.70 -14.44
N ALA A 26 15.45 -34.60 -15.19
CA ALA A 26 14.27 -34.10 -15.91
C ALA A 26 13.89 -34.98 -17.11
N THR A 27 14.87 -35.64 -17.76
CA THR A 27 14.63 -36.55 -18.89
C THR A 27 13.89 -37.84 -18.52
N VAL A 28 13.85 -38.23 -17.24
CA VAL A 28 13.19 -39.47 -16.80
C VAL A 28 11.67 -39.33 -16.62
N ASN A 29 11.12 -38.11 -16.61
CA ASN A 29 9.69 -37.86 -16.37
C ASN A 29 8.89 -37.39 -17.58
N ALA A 30 9.47 -37.37 -18.78
CA ALA A 30 8.80 -36.92 -20.01
C ALA A 30 7.70 -37.89 -20.53
N GLY A 31 7.46 -39.03 -19.87
CA GLY A 31 6.56 -40.09 -20.35
C GLY A 31 5.09 -40.00 -19.92
N ARG A 32 4.62 -38.96 -19.22
CA ARG A 32 3.24 -38.89 -18.71
C ARG A 32 2.63 -37.49 -18.81
N SER A 33 2.41 -37.02 -20.05
CA SER A 33 1.63 -35.82 -20.32
C SER A 33 0.14 -36.13 -20.37
N GLY A 34 -0.52 -36.09 -19.21
CA GLY A 34 -1.96 -35.83 -19.08
C GLY A 34 -2.13 -34.50 -18.36
N ALA A 35 -2.84 -33.54 -18.99
CA ALA A 35 -2.91 -32.13 -18.63
C ALA A 35 -3.43 -31.78 -17.21
N GLY A 36 -3.80 -32.77 -16.39
CA GLY A 36 -4.27 -32.56 -15.01
C GLY A 36 -3.20 -32.73 -13.91
N GLY A 37 -2.02 -33.28 -14.21
CA GLY A 37 -1.04 -33.67 -13.16
C GLY A 37 0.01 -32.61 -12.79
N VAL A 38 0.28 -31.65 -13.67
CA VAL A 38 1.49 -30.80 -13.58
C VAL A 38 1.34 -29.65 -12.57
N THR A 39 0.13 -29.12 -12.39
CA THR A 39 -0.15 -27.99 -11.49
C THR A 39 -0.19 -28.39 -10.01
N VAL A 40 -0.63 -29.61 -9.68
CA VAL A 40 -0.62 -30.16 -8.31
C VAL A 40 0.82 -30.34 -7.79
N ALA A 41 1.77 -30.63 -8.69
CA ALA A 41 3.16 -30.86 -8.30
C ALA A 41 3.92 -29.57 -7.93
N ALA A 42 3.50 -28.38 -8.39
CA ALA A 42 4.11 -27.11 -7.98
C ALA A 42 3.65 -26.69 -6.57
N ALA A 43 2.35 -26.84 -6.28
CA ALA A 43 1.80 -26.58 -4.96
C ALA A 43 2.22 -27.63 -3.91
N GLY A 44 2.27 -28.91 -4.28
CA GLY A 44 2.71 -30.00 -3.40
C GLY A 44 4.23 -30.05 -3.13
N ARG A 45 5.07 -29.43 -3.99
CA ARG A 45 6.52 -29.34 -3.75
C ARG A 45 6.89 -28.23 -2.77
N ALA A 46 6.07 -27.18 -2.66
CA ALA A 46 6.24 -26.16 -1.62
C ALA A 46 5.94 -26.70 -0.22
N SER A 47 5.04 -27.68 -0.08
CA SER A 47 4.74 -28.33 1.21
C SER A 47 5.80 -29.37 1.63
N GLY A 48 6.39 -30.11 0.68
CA GLY A 48 7.37 -31.16 0.99
C GLY A 48 8.71 -30.66 1.55
N HIS A 49 9.06 -29.39 1.35
CA HIS A 49 10.29 -28.80 1.93
C HIS A 49 10.08 -28.16 3.31
N ALA A 50 8.83 -28.01 3.77
CA ALA A 50 8.54 -27.51 5.11
C ALA A 50 8.50 -28.62 6.18
N ASP A 51 8.35 -29.89 5.79
CA ASP A 51 8.06 -31.01 6.72
C ASP A 51 9.21 -32.02 6.92
N SER A 52 10.43 -31.74 6.42
CA SER A 52 11.59 -32.62 6.66
C SER A 52 12.50 -32.08 7.76
N GLY A 53 12.00 -32.08 9.00
CA GLY A 53 12.76 -31.72 10.18
C GLY A 53 12.13 -32.28 11.46
N GLY A 54 12.29 -33.57 11.73
CA GLY A 54 11.91 -34.17 13.01
C GLY A 54 11.77 -35.68 12.95
N GLY A 55 12.69 -36.40 13.59
CA GLY A 55 12.82 -37.84 13.55
C GLY A 55 11.77 -38.64 14.34
N GLU A 56 11.83 -39.94 14.07
CA GLU A 56 11.00 -41.04 14.56
C GLU A 56 10.98 -41.23 16.09
N ALA A 57 9.82 -41.59 16.67
CA ALA A 57 9.65 -42.79 17.51
C ALA A 57 8.21 -42.93 18.08
N GLY A 58 7.53 -44.05 17.76
CA GLY A 58 6.85 -44.90 18.75
C GLY A 58 5.36 -44.70 19.11
N GLY A 59 4.48 -45.48 18.45
CA GLY A 59 3.39 -46.25 19.10
C GLY A 59 2.01 -45.58 19.35
N PRO A 60 0.87 -46.32 19.25
CA PRO A 60 -0.45 -45.73 19.00
C PRO A 60 -1.39 -45.73 20.23
N ALA A 61 -2.19 -44.66 20.40
CA ALA A 61 -3.52 -44.71 21.00
C ALA A 61 -4.27 -43.36 20.90
N GLY A 62 -5.42 -43.37 20.22
CA GLY A 62 -6.66 -42.75 20.73
C GLY A 62 -6.90 -41.25 20.58
N ALA A 63 -8.09 -40.96 20.02
CA ALA A 63 -8.94 -39.77 20.22
C ALA A 63 -8.64 -38.49 19.42
N ASP A 64 -9.46 -38.32 18.38
CA ASP A 64 -10.28 -37.14 18.09
C ASP A 64 -9.69 -35.74 18.24
N GLY A 65 -9.54 -35.09 17.08
CA GLY A 65 -10.00 -33.72 16.92
C GLY A 65 -8.92 -32.65 16.92
N HIS A 66 -8.82 -31.97 15.77
CA HIS A 66 -8.25 -30.63 15.59
C HIS A 66 -6.72 -30.51 15.50
N ALA A 67 -6.16 -31.04 14.41
CA ALA A 67 -4.95 -30.48 13.81
C ALA A 67 -5.04 -30.57 12.28
N GLY A 68 -5.46 -29.48 11.62
CA GLY A 68 -5.60 -29.49 10.17
C GLY A 68 -6.14 -28.20 9.54
N GLY A 69 -5.76 -27.02 10.05
CA GLY A 69 -6.29 -25.74 9.54
C GLY A 69 -5.56 -25.16 8.32
N GLY A 70 -4.28 -25.49 8.11
CA GLY A 70 -3.46 -24.89 7.04
C GLY A 70 -3.69 -25.49 5.66
N GLY A 71 -3.86 -26.82 5.58
CA GLY A 71 -4.01 -27.54 4.31
C GLY A 71 -5.34 -27.26 3.59
N GLY A 72 -6.42 -27.05 4.36
CA GLY A 72 -7.75 -26.79 3.80
C GLY A 72 -7.84 -25.46 3.06
N VAL A 73 -7.32 -24.38 3.64
CA VAL A 73 -7.36 -23.03 3.03
C VAL A 73 -6.53 -22.99 1.75
N LEU A 74 -5.34 -23.58 1.74
CA LEU A 74 -4.48 -23.65 0.55
C LEU A 74 -5.06 -24.55 -0.54
N ALA A 75 -5.69 -25.67 -0.19
CA ALA A 75 -6.39 -26.52 -1.15
C ALA A 75 -7.60 -25.82 -1.77
N THR A 76 -8.38 -25.09 -0.98
CA THR A 76 -9.49 -24.27 -1.46
C THR A 76 -9.01 -23.12 -2.35
N LEU A 77 -7.91 -22.46 -1.99
CA LEU A 77 -7.27 -21.45 -2.85
C LEU A 77 -6.80 -22.06 -4.17
N ALA A 78 -6.11 -23.21 -4.13
CA ALA A 78 -5.64 -23.89 -5.34
C ALA A 78 -6.81 -24.33 -6.25
N ALA A 79 -7.89 -24.86 -5.70
CA ALA A 79 -9.09 -25.21 -6.46
C ALA A 79 -9.75 -23.98 -7.08
N GLY A 80 -9.84 -22.86 -6.34
CA GLY A 80 -10.32 -21.59 -6.86
C GLY A 80 -9.45 -21.03 -7.98
N VAL A 81 -8.13 -21.18 -7.85
CA VAL A 81 -7.15 -20.80 -8.88
C VAL A 81 -7.36 -21.62 -10.16
N GLN A 82 -7.48 -22.94 -10.04
CA GLN A 82 -7.73 -23.80 -11.20
C GLN A 82 -9.07 -23.49 -11.88
N ALA A 83 -10.14 -23.29 -11.11
CA ALA A 83 -11.45 -22.92 -11.65
C ALA A 83 -11.39 -21.60 -12.43
N ALA A 84 -10.68 -20.59 -11.91
CA ALA A 84 -10.51 -19.31 -12.59
C ALA A 84 -9.70 -19.45 -13.89
N ILE A 85 -8.62 -20.24 -13.90
CA ILE A 85 -7.85 -20.54 -15.12
C ILE A 85 -8.75 -21.22 -16.17
N HIS A 86 -9.57 -22.20 -15.77
CA HIS A 86 -10.50 -22.88 -16.68
C HIS A 86 -11.55 -21.94 -17.28
N VAL A 87 -12.11 -21.03 -16.47
CA VAL A 87 -13.05 -20.01 -16.97
C VAL A 87 -12.35 -19.09 -17.97
N GLU A 88 -11.13 -18.66 -17.68
CA GLU A 88 -10.37 -17.78 -18.57
C GLU A 88 -10.02 -18.48 -19.90
N MET A 89 -9.63 -19.74 -19.86
CA MET A 89 -9.43 -20.57 -21.04
C MET A 89 -10.72 -20.69 -21.87
N ALA A 90 -11.86 -20.93 -21.22
CA ALA A 90 -13.16 -21.07 -21.88
C ALA A 90 -13.59 -19.77 -22.59
N ILE A 91 -13.51 -18.62 -21.91
CA ILE A 91 -13.80 -17.30 -22.50
C ILE A 91 -12.96 -17.10 -23.75
N THR A 92 -11.68 -17.48 -23.68
CA THR A 92 -10.78 -17.22 -24.79
C THR A 92 -11.06 -18.11 -26.00
N GLN A 93 -11.44 -19.37 -25.76
CA GLN A 93 -11.91 -20.26 -26.82
C GLN A 93 -13.15 -19.71 -27.52
N THR A 94 -14.10 -19.16 -26.75
CA THR A 94 -15.29 -18.50 -27.31
C THR A 94 -14.93 -17.27 -28.14
N MET A 95 -13.99 -16.44 -27.71
CA MET A 95 -13.54 -15.28 -28.49
C MET A 95 -12.89 -15.69 -29.81
N GLY A 96 -12.12 -16.79 -29.84
CA GLY A 96 -11.60 -17.36 -31.07
C GLY A 96 -12.71 -17.78 -32.03
N GLN A 97 -13.71 -18.50 -31.52
CA GLN A 97 -14.88 -18.91 -32.31
C GLN A 97 -15.68 -17.72 -32.85
N ILE A 98 -15.81 -16.64 -32.09
CA ILE A 98 -16.47 -15.41 -32.54
C ILE A 98 -15.66 -14.72 -33.64
N ALA A 99 -14.34 -14.62 -33.49
CA ALA A 99 -13.48 -14.02 -34.50
C ALA A 99 -13.55 -14.80 -35.83
N ASP A 100 -13.54 -16.13 -35.76
CA ASP A 100 -13.71 -17.02 -36.91
C ASP A 100 -15.10 -16.84 -37.54
N ALA A 101 -16.17 -16.80 -36.73
CA ALA A 101 -17.54 -16.61 -37.20
C ALA A 101 -17.78 -15.24 -37.86
N LEU A 102 -17.04 -14.20 -37.44
CA LEU A 102 -17.08 -12.86 -38.02
C LEU A 102 -16.11 -12.69 -39.21
N GLY A 103 -15.39 -13.74 -39.60
CA GLY A 103 -14.41 -13.68 -40.69
C GLY A 103 -13.26 -12.69 -40.42
N LEU A 104 -12.97 -12.40 -39.15
CA LEU A 104 -11.86 -11.52 -38.79
C LEU A 104 -10.54 -12.22 -39.14
N PRO A 105 -9.58 -11.52 -39.74
CA PRO A 105 -8.29 -12.11 -40.04
C PRO A 105 -7.63 -12.60 -38.74
N ALA A 106 -7.14 -13.84 -38.77
CA ALA A 106 -6.44 -14.42 -37.62
C ALA A 106 -5.26 -13.52 -37.24
N PHE A 107 -5.18 -13.17 -35.96
CA PHE A 107 -4.07 -12.38 -35.45
C PHE A 107 -2.76 -13.14 -35.71
N PRO A 108 -1.73 -12.50 -36.31
CA PRO A 108 -0.54 -13.21 -36.74
C PRO A 108 0.19 -13.85 -35.55
N ALA A 109 0.92 -14.94 -35.83
CA ALA A 109 1.76 -15.58 -34.84
C ALA A 109 3.08 -14.81 -34.71
N PHE A 110 3.52 -14.59 -33.47
CA PHE A 110 4.77 -13.91 -33.14
C PHE A 110 5.72 -14.87 -32.41
N PRO A 111 7.05 -14.67 -32.50
CA PRO A 111 8.02 -15.47 -31.76
C PRO A 111 7.68 -15.58 -30.27
N ALA A 112 7.71 -16.81 -29.73
CA ALA A 112 7.54 -17.06 -28.30
C ALA A 112 8.68 -16.42 -27.50
N LEU A 113 8.36 -15.78 -26.37
CA LEU A 113 9.37 -15.26 -25.45
C LEU A 113 9.93 -16.35 -24.55
N ARG A 114 11.13 -16.09 -24.07
CA ARG A 114 11.88 -16.94 -23.15
C ARG A 114 12.49 -16.09 -22.06
N MET A 115 12.86 -16.77 -20.98
CA MET A 115 13.73 -16.16 -19.98
C MET A 115 14.99 -15.60 -20.63
N TRP A 116 15.42 -14.44 -20.13
CA TRP A 116 16.54 -13.64 -20.64
C TRP A 116 16.31 -12.93 -21.98
N ASP A 117 15.13 -13.04 -22.61
CA ASP A 117 14.80 -12.14 -23.70
C ASP A 117 14.65 -10.70 -23.16
N LEU A 118 14.99 -9.72 -24.00
CA LEU A 118 15.10 -8.31 -23.62
C LEU A 118 13.74 -7.63 -23.68
N ASP A 119 13.42 -6.87 -22.65
CA ASP A 119 12.31 -5.94 -22.59
C ASP A 119 12.77 -4.49 -22.72
N VAL A 120 11.96 -3.68 -23.41
CA VAL A 120 12.16 -2.25 -23.62
C VAL A 120 10.85 -1.51 -23.36
N GLY A 121 10.87 -0.75 -22.27
CA GLY A 121 9.86 0.22 -21.87
C GLY A 121 9.99 1.52 -22.64
N LEU A 122 8.84 2.13 -22.91
CA LEU A 122 8.80 3.49 -23.40
C LEU A 122 9.47 4.45 -22.40
N PRO A 123 10.14 5.51 -22.87
CA PRO A 123 10.77 6.48 -22.01
C PRO A 123 9.78 7.06 -20.99
N HIS A 124 10.10 6.93 -19.70
CA HIS A 124 9.36 7.56 -18.61
C HIS A 124 10.31 7.98 -17.48
N ALA A 125 9.83 8.81 -16.56
CA ALA A 125 10.60 9.32 -15.43
C ALA A 125 9.76 9.43 -14.15
N HIS A 126 10.47 9.53 -13.03
CA HIS A 126 10.01 9.71 -11.65
C HIS A 126 11.15 10.37 -10.86
N ASN A 127 10.83 10.95 -9.72
CA ASN A 127 11.66 11.81 -8.88
C ASN A 127 12.69 11.02 -8.07
N HIS A 128 13.61 10.35 -8.76
CA HIS A 128 14.80 9.75 -8.15
C HIS A 128 16.02 9.80 -9.07
N PRO A 129 17.25 9.74 -8.53
CA PRO A 129 18.46 9.59 -9.33
C PRO A 129 18.34 8.36 -10.26
N PRO A 130 18.83 8.48 -11.51
CA PRO A 130 19.66 9.51 -12.08
C PRO A 130 18.83 10.54 -12.89
N ASN A 131 17.52 10.32 -12.99
CA ASN A 131 16.58 11.15 -13.74
C ASN A 131 16.58 12.56 -13.16
N LEU A 132 16.76 12.68 -11.84
CA LEU A 132 17.11 13.91 -11.14
C LEU A 132 18.56 13.83 -10.63
N THR A 133 19.51 14.20 -11.49
CA THR A 133 20.89 14.51 -11.07
C THR A 133 21.11 16.02 -11.20
N PRO A 134 21.44 16.74 -10.11
CA PRO A 134 21.85 18.13 -10.21
C PRO A 134 22.99 18.26 -11.24
N PRO A 135 22.98 19.26 -12.14
CA PRO A 135 22.18 20.49 -12.07
C PRO A 135 20.82 20.43 -12.80
N ASN A 136 20.38 19.29 -13.33
CA ASN A 136 19.18 19.24 -14.18
C ASN A 136 17.89 19.26 -13.33
N PRO A 137 17.06 20.33 -13.40
CA PRO A 137 15.85 20.44 -12.58
C PRO A 137 14.66 19.63 -13.14
N VAL A 138 14.82 19.01 -14.32
CA VAL A 138 13.75 18.25 -14.99
C VAL A 138 14.12 16.76 -15.06
N PRO A 139 13.24 15.84 -14.63
CA PRO A 139 13.43 14.41 -14.79
C PRO A 139 13.64 14.04 -16.27
N ILE A 140 14.77 13.42 -16.60
CA ILE A 140 15.05 12.93 -17.96
C ILE A 140 14.29 11.61 -18.18
N PRO A 141 13.39 11.49 -19.17
CA PRO A 141 12.76 10.22 -19.52
C PRO A 141 13.79 9.25 -20.10
N LEU A 142 13.94 8.09 -19.48
CA LEU A 142 14.85 7.04 -19.95
C LEU A 142 14.04 5.78 -20.31
N PRO A 143 14.44 5.04 -21.36
CA PRO A 143 13.83 3.75 -21.63
C PRO A 143 14.19 2.77 -20.53
N SER A 144 13.18 2.06 -20.02
CA SER A 144 13.41 0.96 -19.09
C SER A 144 13.87 -0.25 -19.90
N MET A 145 15.06 -0.78 -19.67
CA MET A 145 15.53 -1.95 -20.41
C MET A 145 16.11 -2.99 -19.48
N GLY A 146 15.83 -4.26 -19.80
CA GLY A 146 16.53 -5.38 -19.21
C GLY A 146 15.82 -6.71 -19.41
N PRO A 147 16.39 -7.80 -18.87
CA PRO A 147 15.95 -9.15 -19.18
C PRO A 147 14.71 -9.54 -18.39
N ILE A 148 13.91 -10.42 -18.98
CA ILE A 148 12.97 -11.26 -18.21
C ILE A 148 13.83 -12.19 -17.33
N ILE A 149 13.62 -12.16 -16.01
CA ILE A 149 14.48 -12.88 -15.06
C ILE A 149 13.75 -14.07 -14.43
N PRO A 150 14.42 -15.22 -14.26
CA PRO A 150 13.83 -16.35 -13.56
C PRO A 150 13.71 -16.01 -12.08
N ILE A 151 12.49 -16.08 -11.57
CA ILE A 151 12.18 -15.94 -10.15
C ILE A 151 11.52 -17.25 -9.75
N PRO A 152 12.12 -18.05 -8.85
CA PRO A 152 11.57 -19.34 -8.46
C PRO A 152 10.07 -19.21 -8.16
N ILE A 153 9.27 -20.10 -8.76
CA ILE A 153 7.81 -20.18 -8.60
C ILE A 153 7.03 -19.04 -9.30
N LEU A 154 7.63 -17.87 -9.52
CA LEU A 154 6.93 -16.66 -9.98
C LEU A 154 7.19 -16.29 -11.45
N SER A 155 8.35 -16.61 -12.01
CA SER A 155 8.73 -16.18 -13.36
C SER A 155 9.48 -17.27 -14.13
N GLY A 156 8.96 -17.60 -15.31
CA GLY A 156 9.44 -18.64 -16.22
C GLY A 156 8.70 -19.96 -16.05
N ALA A 157 8.41 -20.62 -17.18
CA ALA A 157 7.82 -21.95 -17.19
C ALA A 157 8.78 -23.00 -16.60
N SER A 158 8.25 -23.91 -15.78
CA SER A 158 9.01 -24.97 -15.11
C SER A 158 9.25 -26.23 -15.97
N THR A 159 8.40 -26.47 -16.97
CA THR A 159 8.35 -27.70 -17.78
C THR A 159 8.36 -27.43 -19.28
N VAL A 160 8.07 -26.20 -19.71
CA VAL A 160 8.05 -25.83 -21.12
C VAL A 160 9.30 -25.01 -21.44
N MET A 161 10.19 -25.62 -22.21
CA MET A 161 11.41 -24.99 -22.68
C MET A 161 11.25 -24.62 -24.14
N VAL A 162 11.63 -23.39 -24.50
CA VAL A 162 11.74 -22.92 -25.87
C VAL A 162 13.22 -22.61 -26.10
N ASN A 163 13.85 -23.33 -27.03
CA ASN A 163 15.28 -23.21 -27.33
C ASN A 163 16.17 -23.31 -26.08
N ALA A 164 15.96 -24.37 -25.29
CA ALA A 164 16.68 -24.67 -24.05
C ALA A 164 16.60 -23.58 -22.96
N ARG A 165 15.64 -22.66 -23.06
CA ARG A 165 15.32 -21.69 -22.00
C ARG A 165 13.87 -21.85 -21.59
N ALA A 166 13.56 -21.59 -20.33
CA ALA A 166 12.18 -21.59 -19.87
C ALA A 166 11.34 -20.62 -20.72
N ALA A 167 10.17 -21.04 -21.15
CA ALA A 167 9.24 -20.19 -21.88
C ALA A 167 8.70 -19.09 -20.96
N ALA A 168 8.58 -17.87 -21.48
CA ALA A 168 8.00 -16.76 -20.75
C ALA A 168 6.47 -16.70 -20.94
N ARG A 169 5.78 -16.20 -19.93
CA ARG A 169 4.32 -16.19 -19.79
C ARG A 169 3.83 -14.82 -19.32
N CYS A 170 2.56 -14.54 -19.54
CA CYS A 170 1.87 -13.42 -18.90
C CYS A 170 1.97 -13.58 -17.36
N GLY A 171 2.37 -12.51 -16.68
CA GLY A 171 2.69 -12.48 -15.25
C GLY A 171 4.16 -12.73 -14.92
N ASP A 172 4.98 -13.24 -15.85
CA ASP A 172 6.42 -13.38 -15.62
C ASP A 172 7.06 -11.98 -15.50
N MET A 173 8.12 -11.90 -14.71
CA MET A 173 8.76 -10.64 -14.31
C MET A 173 10.19 -10.52 -14.83
N GLY A 174 10.64 -9.27 -14.99
CA GLY A 174 11.99 -8.94 -15.35
C GLY A 174 12.55 -7.73 -14.61
N LEU A 175 13.82 -7.40 -14.87
CA LEU A 175 14.49 -6.25 -14.27
C LEU A 175 14.65 -5.14 -15.30
N GLY A 176 14.06 -3.97 -15.05
CA GLY A 176 14.23 -2.74 -15.82
C GLY A 176 15.47 -1.96 -15.39
N ILE A 177 16.65 -2.58 -15.53
CA ILE A 177 17.96 -2.10 -15.04
C ILE A 177 18.26 -0.65 -15.46
N TRP A 178 17.75 -0.23 -16.62
CA TRP A 178 18.05 1.07 -17.22
C TRP A 178 17.12 2.25 -16.85
N CYS A 179 16.19 2.08 -15.90
CA CYS A 179 15.52 3.24 -15.24
C CYS A 179 16.46 4.05 -14.32
N GLY A 180 17.77 3.78 -14.40
CA GLY A 180 18.80 4.67 -13.89
C GLY A 180 19.39 4.31 -12.52
N GLY A 181 19.55 3.02 -12.25
CA GLY A 181 20.29 2.56 -11.06
C GLY A 181 19.41 2.23 -9.87
N TYR A 182 18.09 2.43 -9.99
CA TYR A 182 17.12 1.58 -9.30
C TYR A 182 16.83 0.37 -10.20
N PHE A 183 16.56 -0.79 -9.59
CA PHE A 183 16.21 -2.02 -10.32
C PHE A 183 14.68 -2.24 -10.28
N PRO A 184 13.84 -1.41 -10.94
CA PRO A 184 12.41 -1.63 -10.95
C PRO A 184 12.11 -2.95 -11.67
N MET A 185 11.16 -3.71 -11.13
CA MET A 185 10.67 -4.88 -11.83
C MET A 185 9.64 -4.45 -12.88
N PHE A 186 9.66 -5.12 -14.03
CA PHE A 186 8.58 -5.09 -15.00
C PHE A 186 7.84 -6.44 -15.00
N GLU A 187 6.60 -6.42 -15.47
CA GLU A 187 5.74 -7.60 -15.63
C GLU A 187 5.27 -7.70 -17.07
N ILE A 188 5.28 -8.92 -17.63
CA ILE A 188 4.62 -9.19 -18.90
C ILE A 188 3.11 -9.19 -18.68
N PHE A 189 2.43 -8.12 -19.10
CA PHE A 189 1.02 -7.92 -18.76
C PHE A 189 0.06 -8.61 -19.73
N LEU A 190 0.41 -8.69 -21.01
CA LEU A 190 -0.39 -9.39 -22.01
C LEU A 190 0.30 -10.70 -22.41
N GLY A 191 -0.50 -11.66 -22.85
CA GLY A 191 -0.03 -12.86 -23.51
C GLY A 191 -0.99 -13.31 -24.59
N SER A 192 -0.71 -14.47 -25.18
CA SER A 192 -1.57 -15.09 -26.17
C SER A 192 -2.99 -15.34 -25.64
N SER A 193 -3.99 -15.04 -26.48
CA SER A 193 -5.35 -15.48 -26.23
C SER A 193 -5.44 -17.03 -26.30
N SER A 194 -4.83 -17.65 -27.31
CA SER A 194 -5.08 -19.05 -27.66
C SER A 194 -4.07 -20.05 -27.11
N VAL A 195 -2.89 -19.62 -26.65
CA VAL A 195 -1.81 -20.52 -26.22
C VAL A 195 -1.51 -20.30 -24.75
N TRP A 196 -1.50 -21.42 -24.01
CA TRP A 196 -1.29 -21.46 -22.58
C TRP A 196 -0.07 -22.31 -22.24
N ILE A 197 0.72 -21.83 -21.30
CA ILE A 197 1.90 -22.50 -20.76
C ILE A 197 1.73 -22.52 -19.25
N GLU A 198 1.57 -23.73 -18.69
CA GLU A 198 1.46 -23.95 -17.24
C GLU A 198 0.36 -23.13 -16.54
N GLY A 199 -0.78 -22.95 -17.19
CA GLY A 199 -1.90 -22.20 -16.63
C GLY A 199 -1.79 -20.67 -16.74
N ALA A 200 -0.79 -20.15 -17.44
CA ALA A 200 -0.70 -18.75 -17.83
C ALA A 200 -0.58 -18.60 -19.36
N ARG A 201 -0.89 -17.42 -19.88
CA ARG A 201 -0.84 -17.13 -21.33
C ARG A 201 0.60 -17.10 -21.83
N ALA A 202 0.90 -17.74 -22.95
CA ALA A 202 2.23 -17.69 -23.55
C ALA A 202 2.59 -16.27 -24.00
N ALA A 203 3.78 -15.78 -23.63
CA ALA A 203 4.21 -14.44 -23.97
C ALA A 203 4.98 -14.39 -25.31
N ARG A 204 4.95 -13.24 -25.98
CA ARG A 204 5.39 -13.08 -27.37
C ARG A 204 6.14 -11.79 -27.61
N LEU A 205 7.07 -11.88 -28.55
CA LEU A 205 7.92 -10.79 -28.97
C LEU A 205 7.11 -9.64 -29.58
N ALA A 206 7.44 -8.41 -29.19
CA ALA A 206 6.98 -7.12 -29.74
C ALA A 206 5.49 -6.79 -29.64
N VAL A 207 4.63 -7.76 -29.34
CA VAL A 207 3.17 -7.60 -29.40
C VAL A 207 2.50 -7.64 -28.04
N ASP A 208 3.13 -8.29 -27.08
CA ASP A 208 2.64 -8.32 -25.71
C ASP A 208 3.20 -7.11 -24.95
N ILE A 209 2.31 -6.41 -24.24
CA ILE A 209 2.64 -5.21 -23.48
C ILE A 209 3.24 -5.62 -22.15
N THR A 210 4.35 -4.99 -21.78
CA THR A 210 4.94 -5.06 -20.45
C THR A 210 4.57 -3.84 -19.63
N LYS A 211 4.40 -4.03 -18.31
CA LYS A 211 4.18 -2.96 -17.34
C LYS A 211 5.44 -2.76 -16.54
N HIS A 212 5.94 -1.54 -16.54
CA HIS A 212 7.16 -1.18 -15.83
C HIS A 212 6.83 -0.55 -14.48
N CYS A 213 7.80 -0.60 -13.57
CA CYS A 213 7.73 0.13 -12.31
C CYS A 213 6.55 -0.31 -11.41
N THR A 214 6.13 -1.58 -11.53
CA THR A 214 4.94 -2.14 -10.87
C THR A 214 5.00 -2.04 -9.34
N PHE A 215 6.20 -2.16 -8.76
CA PHE A 215 6.42 -2.16 -7.31
C PHE A 215 6.88 -0.81 -6.75
N SER A 216 7.10 0.18 -7.60
CA SER A 216 7.41 1.56 -7.22
C SER A 216 6.19 2.45 -7.43
N SER A 217 5.00 1.96 -7.01
CA SER A 217 3.71 2.63 -7.22
C SER A 217 3.84 4.15 -7.06
N PRO A 218 3.33 4.95 -8.02
CA PRO A 218 3.42 6.40 -7.98
C PRO A 218 2.98 6.90 -6.61
N LYS A 219 3.92 7.46 -5.84
CA LYS A 219 3.53 8.24 -4.68
C LYS A 219 2.81 9.48 -5.22
N PRO A 220 1.80 10.02 -4.53
CA PRO A 220 1.20 11.29 -4.95
C PRO A 220 2.26 12.42 -5.10
N SER A 221 3.36 12.33 -4.35
CA SER A 221 4.51 13.22 -4.44
C SER A 221 5.48 12.93 -5.60
N ASP A 222 5.26 11.85 -6.34
CA ASP A 222 6.13 11.39 -7.44
C ASP A 222 5.29 10.72 -8.56
N PRO A 223 4.51 11.51 -9.31
CA PRO A 223 3.75 11.01 -10.44
C PRO A 223 4.68 10.65 -11.61
N PRO A 224 4.44 9.52 -12.31
CA PRO A 224 5.25 9.13 -13.45
C PRO A 224 5.06 10.14 -14.58
N MET A 225 6.17 10.62 -15.13
CA MET A 225 6.20 11.38 -16.37
C MET A 225 6.35 10.40 -17.53
N GLY A 226 5.33 10.25 -18.35
CA GLY A 226 5.32 9.34 -19.50
C GLY A 226 4.69 7.96 -19.20
N PRO A 227 4.52 7.14 -20.23
CA PRO A 227 3.80 5.88 -20.12
C PRO A 227 4.71 4.78 -19.54
N MET A 228 4.28 4.11 -18.47
CA MET A 228 4.98 2.97 -17.85
C MET A 228 4.71 1.64 -18.56
N ILE A 229 4.65 1.68 -19.90
CA ILE A 229 4.37 0.51 -20.73
C ILE A 229 5.54 0.27 -21.67
N GLY A 230 5.75 -0.99 -22.02
CA GLY A 230 6.81 -1.42 -22.92
C GLY A 230 6.40 -2.60 -23.76
N THR A 231 7.40 -3.15 -24.42
CA THR A 231 7.31 -4.46 -25.03
C THR A 231 8.66 -5.13 -25.08
N THR A 232 8.65 -6.41 -25.40
CA THR A 232 9.86 -7.21 -25.55
C THR A 232 10.43 -7.11 -26.96
N VAL A 233 11.75 -7.01 -27.08
CA VAL A 233 12.46 -6.77 -28.35
C VAL A 233 13.68 -7.68 -28.57
N GLY A 234 14.11 -8.46 -27.56
CA GLY A 234 15.23 -9.41 -27.68
C GLY A 234 14.77 -10.79 -28.12
N PRO A 235 15.65 -11.63 -28.70
CA PRO A 235 15.48 -12.27 -30.02
C PRO A 235 14.27 -13.21 -30.18
N GLY A 236 13.53 -13.47 -29.09
CA GLY A 236 12.43 -14.41 -29.06
C GLY A 236 12.90 -15.79 -29.49
N SER A 237 11.96 -16.66 -29.75
CA SER A 237 12.26 -17.94 -30.36
C SER A 237 12.48 -17.81 -31.88
N ALA A 238 13.53 -18.44 -32.40
CA ALA A 238 13.78 -18.47 -33.84
C ALA A 238 12.81 -19.41 -34.61
N ASN A 239 12.12 -20.31 -33.90
CA ASN A 239 11.40 -21.46 -34.48
C ASN A 239 10.06 -21.76 -33.79
N VAL A 240 9.73 -21.11 -32.69
CA VAL A 240 8.45 -21.27 -32.00
C VAL A 240 7.69 -19.97 -32.10
N VAL A 241 6.54 -20.01 -32.78
CA VAL A 241 5.64 -18.88 -32.92
C VAL A 241 4.33 -19.17 -32.21
N VAL A 242 3.70 -18.12 -31.68
CA VAL A 242 2.51 -18.19 -30.85
C VAL A 242 1.49 -17.19 -31.40
N GLY A 243 0.32 -17.70 -31.78
CA GLY A 243 -0.81 -16.91 -32.30
C GLY A 243 -1.68 -16.28 -31.22
N GLY A 244 -2.86 -15.79 -31.63
CA GLY A 244 -3.88 -15.23 -30.74
C GLY A 244 -3.77 -13.72 -30.53
N ILE A 245 -4.84 -13.06 -30.10
CA ILE A 245 -4.81 -11.61 -29.82
C ILE A 245 -4.14 -11.40 -28.45
N PRO A 246 -3.36 -10.32 -28.23
CA PRO A 246 -2.86 -9.98 -26.90
C PRO A 246 -3.99 -9.84 -25.89
N PHE A 247 -3.90 -10.56 -24.78
CA PHE A 247 -4.93 -10.59 -23.74
C PHE A 247 -4.31 -10.58 -22.34
N PRO A 248 -4.85 -9.79 -21.39
CA PRO A 248 -4.35 -9.80 -20.02
C PRO A 248 -4.71 -11.11 -19.33
N SER A 249 -3.96 -11.48 -18.28
CA SER A 249 -4.41 -12.53 -17.38
C SER A 249 -5.59 -12.03 -16.53
N LEU A 250 -6.80 -12.52 -16.81
CA LEU A 250 -7.97 -12.26 -15.98
C LEU A 250 -7.78 -12.83 -14.58
N PHE A 251 -7.09 -13.96 -14.47
CA PHE A 251 -6.66 -14.54 -13.21
C PHE A 251 -5.76 -13.61 -12.39
N SER A 252 -4.71 -13.03 -12.97
CA SER A 252 -3.84 -12.08 -12.26
C SER A 252 -4.62 -10.84 -11.81
N LEU A 253 -5.56 -10.35 -12.63
CA LEU A 253 -6.46 -9.25 -12.24
C LEU A 253 -7.39 -9.63 -11.09
N ALA A 254 -7.97 -10.83 -11.11
CA ALA A 254 -8.86 -11.33 -10.07
C ALA A 254 -8.11 -11.55 -8.75
N ILE A 255 -6.92 -12.15 -8.80
CA ILE A 255 -6.03 -12.31 -7.64
C ILE A 255 -5.61 -10.96 -7.08
N ALA A 256 -5.21 -10.01 -7.92
CA ALA A 256 -4.83 -8.67 -7.47
C ALA A 256 -5.97 -7.98 -6.72
N GLN A 257 -7.21 -8.11 -7.19
CA GLN A 257 -8.39 -7.59 -6.49
C GLN A 257 -8.69 -8.35 -5.18
N GLY A 258 -8.54 -9.68 -5.20
CA GLY A 258 -8.70 -10.53 -4.02
C GLY A 258 -7.72 -10.18 -2.91
N PHE A 259 -6.42 -10.08 -3.25
CA PHE A 259 -5.39 -9.63 -2.31
C PHE A 259 -5.64 -8.20 -1.86
N LYS A 260 -6.04 -7.27 -2.74
CA LYS A 260 -6.39 -5.90 -2.35
C LYS A 260 -7.51 -5.87 -1.31
N ALA A 261 -8.54 -6.69 -1.46
CA ALA A 261 -9.61 -6.83 -0.47
C ALA A 261 -9.08 -7.41 0.85
N LEU A 262 -8.30 -8.49 0.78
CA LEU A 262 -7.69 -9.12 1.96
C LEU A 262 -6.78 -8.14 2.72
N PHE A 263 -5.89 -7.44 2.03
CA PHE A 263 -4.98 -6.45 2.62
C PHE A 263 -5.73 -5.22 3.13
N ARG A 264 -6.85 -4.82 2.53
CA ARG A 264 -7.70 -3.76 3.08
C ARG A 264 -8.31 -4.18 4.42
N VAL A 265 -8.86 -5.38 4.50
CA VAL A 265 -9.45 -5.92 5.73
C VAL A 265 -8.38 -6.13 6.79
N GLY A 266 -7.32 -6.88 6.48
CA GLY A 266 -6.20 -7.13 7.39
C GLY A 266 -5.50 -5.85 7.83
N GLY A 267 -5.28 -4.91 6.90
CA GLY A 267 -4.69 -3.61 7.20
C GLY A 267 -5.57 -2.75 8.10
N SER A 268 -6.91 -2.83 8.00
CA SER A 268 -7.81 -2.10 8.89
C SER A 268 -7.74 -2.62 10.34
N VAL A 269 -7.66 -3.94 10.51
CA VAL A 269 -7.52 -4.59 11.83
C VAL A 269 -6.15 -4.27 12.44
N PHE A 270 -5.09 -4.43 11.65
CA PHE A 270 -3.74 -4.11 12.08
C PHE A 270 -3.63 -2.64 12.51
N ARG A 271 -4.16 -1.70 11.71
CA ARG A 271 -4.18 -0.26 12.07
C ARG A 271 -4.92 0.02 13.37
N ARG A 272 -6.03 -0.69 13.66
CA ARG A 272 -6.75 -0.55 14.93
C ARG A 272 -5.90 -1.02 16.11
N LEU A 273 -5.26 -2.18 15.99
CA LEU A 273 -4.41 -2.73 17.05
C LEU A 273 -3.17 -1.85 17.31
N THR A 274 -2.53 -1.35 16.24
CA THR A 274 -1.39 -0.43 16.38
C THR A 274 -1.80 0.89 16.98
N ALA A 275 -2.97 1.44 16.61
CA ALA A 275 -3.49 2.68 17.18
C ALA A 275 -3.81 2.54 18.69
N ALA A 276 -4.49 1.46 19.09
CA ALA A 276 -4.75 1.17 20.50
C ALA A 276 -3.46 1.01 21.31
N ARG A 277 -2.45 0.32 20.76
CA ARG A 277 -1.13 0.23 21.39
C ARG A 277 -0.43 1.59 21.48
N TYR A 278 -0.52 2.41 20.43
CA TYR A 278 0.06 3.75 20.39
C TYR A 278 -0.54 4.64 21.48
N VAL A 279 -1.88 4.73 21.55
CA VAL A 279 -2.59 5.53 22.56
C VAL A 279 -2.27 5.09 23.99
N ARG A 280 -2.21 3.79 24.26
CA ARG A 280 -1.81 3.26 25.58
C ARG A 280 -0.37 3.61 26.00
N ASN A 281 0.48 3.93 25.03
CA ASN A 281 1.89 4.24 25.26
C ASN A 281 2.17 5.75 25.30
N LEU A 282 1.16 6.60 25.11
CA LEU A 282 1.31 8.04 25.28
C LEU A 282 1.67 8.34 26.74
N GLN A 283 2.75 9.09 26.95
CA GLN A 283 3.25 9.40 28.28
C GLN A 283 2.77 10.76 28.78
N HIS A 284 2.44 11.67 27.85
CA HIS A 284 2.12 13.06 28.14
C HIS A 284 0.66 13.39 27.88
N VAL A 285 -0.12 12.49 27.28
CA VAL A 285 -1.58 12.64 27.13
C VAL A 285 -2.29 11.82 28.20
N HIS A 286 -3.02 12.48 29.09
CA HIS A 286 -3.72 11.86 30.21
C HIS A 286 -5.23 12.06 30.09
N VAL A 287 -6.01 10.99 30.27
CA VAL A 287 -7.47 11.07 30.37
C VAL A 287 -7.86 11.02 31.85
N SER A 288 -8.40 12.10 32.39
CA SER A 288 -8.83 12.19 33.79
C SER A 288 -10.35 12.08 33.90
N PRO A 289 -10.90 10.96 34.40
CA PRO A 289 -12.34 10.73 34.47
C PRO A 289 -13.01 11.40 35.68
N HIS A 290 -12.30 12.26 36.42
CA HIS A 290 -12.85 12.87 37.63
C HIS A 290 -14.07 13.73 37.28
N GLY A 291 -15.23 13.44 37.87
CA GLY A 291 -16.50 14.12 37.56
C GLY A 291 -17.15 13.71 36.24
N ALA A 292 -16.61 12.70 35.53
CA ALA A 292 -17.12 12.27 34.24
C ALA A 292 -18.35 11.36 34.33
N PRO A 293 -19.26 11.39 33.34
CA PRO A 293 -20.28 10.35 33.18
C PRO A 293 -19.68 8.95 32.96
N THR A 294 -20.42 7.90 33.33
CA THR A 294 -20.02 6.52 33.06
C THR A 294 -19.78 6.29 31.56
N GLY A 295 -18.64 5.69 31.22
CA GLY A 295 -18.25 5.41 29.83
C GLY A 295 -17.54 6.56 29.11
N TRP A 296 -17.48 7.76 29.70
CA TRP A 296 -16.82 8.92 29.07
C TRP A 296 -15.35 8.66 28.74
N ALA A 297 -14.57 8.08 29.67
CA ALA A 297 -13.16 7.81 29.45
C ALA A 297 -12.93 6.80 28.32
N ASP A 298 -13.83 5.82 28.17
CA ASP A 298 -13.79 4.85 27.08
C ASP A 298 -14.10 5.53 25.74
N ASP A 299 -15.05 6.46 25.70
CA ASP A 299 -15.36 7.26 24.51
C ASP A 299 -14.18 8.14 24.09
N VAL A 300 -13.57 8.87 25.02
CA VAL A 300 -12.37 9.68 24.75
C VAL A 300 -11.22 8.80 24.25
N THR A 301 -11.02 7.64 24.87
CA THR A 301 -9.99 6.69 24.43
C THR A 301 -10.27 6.20 23.00
N ARG A 302 -11.52 5.87 22.67
CA ARG A 302 -11.93 5.50 21.30
C ARG A 302 -11.69 6.62 20.30
N ASP A 303 -11.86 7.88 20.68
CA ASP A 303 -11.59 9.03 19.84
C ASP A 303 -10.09 9.24 19.62
N LEU A 304 -9.26 9.10 20.66
CA LEU A 304 -7.80 9.10 20.51
C LEU A 304 -7.32 7.95 19.62
N GLU A 305 -7.92 6.77 19.73
CA GLU A 305 -7.62 5.63 18.84
C GLU A 305 -8.05 5.89 17.39
N ARG A 306 -9.15 6.62 17.17
CA ARG A 306 -9.55 7.09 15.83
C ARG A 306 -8.51 8.04 15.26
N MET A 307 -8.09 9.02 16.05
CA MET A 307 -7.04 9.97 15.68
C MET A 307 -5.76 9.24 15.29
N ALA A 308 -5.26 8.33 16.13
CA ALA A 308 -4.01 7.60 15.90
C ALA A 308 -4.02 6.69 14.65
N ARG A 309 -5.18 6.41 14.03
CA ARG A 309 -5.24 5.69 12.74
C ARG A 309 -4.88 6.57 11.55
N THR A 310 -4.98 7.89 11.68
CA THR A 310 -4.66 8.88 10.64
C THR A 310 -3.22 9.37 10.79
N ARG A 311 -2.62 9.87 9.70
CA ARG A 311 -1.33 10.55 9.73
C ARG A 311 -1.44 11.87 10.50
N ALA A 312 -2.43 12.71 10.17
CA ALA A 312 -2.66 13.98 10.88
C ALA A 312 -2.82 13.79 12.41
N GLY A 313 -3.63 12.81 12.83
CA GLY A 313 -3.84 12.48 14.24
C GLY A 313 -2.58 12.01 14.96
N ARG A 314 -1.77 11.16 14.33
CA ARG A 314 -0.47 10.76 14.90
C ARG A 314 0.48 11.95 15.00
N GLU A 315 0.54 12.79 13.98
CA GLU A 315 1.40 13.97 13.99
C GLU A 315 1.06 14.91 15.16
N ALA A 316 -0.22 15.19 15.40
CA ALA A 316 -0.65 15.98 16.56
C ALA A 316 -0.25 15.35 17.91
N LEU A 317 -0.44 14.04 18.07
CA LEU A 317 -0.07 13.32 19.30
C LEU A 317 1.45 13.25 19.49
N GLU A 318 2.22 13.01 18.43
CA GLU A 318 3.69 12.98 18.45
C GLU A 318 4.28 14.35 18.80
N ARG A 319 3.64 15.43 18.36
CA ARG A 319 4.02 16.80 18.74
C ARG A 319 3.92 17.03 20.24
N ILE A 320 2.81 16.59 20.85
CA ILE A 320 2.62 16.65 22.31
C ILE A 320 3.68 15.81 23.03
N GLU A 321 3.88 14.56 22.63
CA GLU A 321 4.89 13.69 23.24
C GLU A 321 6.31 14.24 23.10
N ARG A 322 6.66 14.84 21.96
CA ARG A 322 7.96 15.46 21.71
C ARG A 322 8.17 16.72 22.54
N ALA A 323 7.12 17.50 22.75
CA ALA A 323 7.16 18.71 23.57
C ALA A 323 7.38 18.39 25.06
N GLY A 324 6.98 17.20 25.51
CA GLY A 324 7.18 16.73 26.88
C GLY A 324 6.34 17.48 27.92
N LYS A 325 5.31 18.22 27.50
CA LYS A 325 4.38 18.92 28.39
C LYS A 325 3.12 18.08 28.58
N PRO A 326 2.60 17.95 29.81
CA PRO A 326 1.41 17.16 30.05
C PRO A 326 0.17 17.85 29.46
N VAL A 327 -0.63 17.06 28.73
CA VAL A 327 -1.95 17.40 28.23
C VAL A 327 -2.97 16.53 28.95
N THR A 328 -3.84 17.15 29.75
CA THR A 328 -4.88 16.44 30.50
C THR A 328 -6.24 16.65 29.85
N ILE A 329 -6.87 15.59 29.39
CA ILE A 329 -8.23 15.60 28.88
C ILE A 329 -9.20 15.39 30.05
N VAL A 330 -10.16 16.29 30.22
CA VAL A 330 -11.17 16.29 31.29
C VAL A 330 -12.58 16.43 30.72
N PRO A 331 -13.64 16.08 31.46
CA PRO A 331 -15.01 16.26 31.00
C PRO A 331 -15.34 17.75 30.85
N TYR A 332 -15.99 18.12 29.74
CA TYR A 332 -16.51 19.48 29.57
C TYR A 332 -17.77 19.71 30.40
N HIS A 333 -17.78 20.78 31.22
CA HIS A 333 -18.88 21.07 32.15
C HIS A 333 -19.74 22.29 31.77
N GLY A 334 -19.54 22.89 30.59
CA GLY A 334 -20.45 23.92 30.07
C GLY A 334 -20.21 25.35 30.56
N ALA A 335 -19.10 25.62 31.25
CA ALA A 335 -18.86 26.94 31.84
C ALA A 335 -18.61 28.06 30.80
N ASN A 336 -18.17 27.73 29.58
CA ASN A 336 -17.67 28.69 28.59
C ASN A 336 -18.49 28.77 27.29
N GLY A 337 -19.78 28.42 27.34
CA GLY A 337 -20.72 28.55 26.21
C GLY A 337 -21.00 27.24 25.45
N PRO A 338 -21.57 27.31 24.23
CA PRO A 338 -22.07 26.14 23.48
C PRO A 338 -20.97 25.27 22.86
N LEU A 339 -19.69 25.61 23.08
CA LEU A 339 -18.55 24.83 22.61
C LEU A 339 -18.49 23.53 23.42
N ASN A 340 -18.39 22.38 22.75
CA ASN A 340 -18.45 21.07 23.42
C ASN A 340 -17.06 20.50 23.75
N ALA A 341 -16.03 21.28 23.47
CA ALA A 341 -14.65 21.05 23.84
C ALA A 341 -13.89 22.38 23.86
N VAL A 342 -12.80 22.46 24.62
CA VAL A 342 -11.88 23.62 24.64
C VAL A 342 -10.51 23.20 25.14
N ALA A 343 -9.44 23.71 24.53
CA ALA A 343 -8.08 23.63 25.05
C ALA A 343 -7.69 24.90 25.83
N ASP A 344 -7.28 24.75 27.08
CA ASP A 344 -6.84 25.85 27.96
C ASP A 344 -5.42 25.60 28.51
N HIS A 345 -4.60 26.64 28.46
CA HIS A 345 -3.24 26.68 28.99
C HIS A 345 -3.16 27.38 30.36
N HIS A 346 -4.31 27.71 30.97
CA HIS A 346 -4.47 28.31 32.31
C HIS A 346 -3.70 29.63 32.49
N GLY A 347 -3.62 30.43 31.42
CA GLY A 347 -2.92 31.71 31.42
C GLY A 347 -1.39 31.62 31.46
N ASN A 348 -0.82 30.45 31.17
CA ASN A 348 0.63 30.28 31.09
C ASN A 348 1.22 30.92 29.81
N TRP A 349 2.01 31.97 29.99
CA TRP A 349 2.65 32.70 28.89
C TRP A 349 3.63 31.85 28.06
N ASP A 350 4.16 30.76 28.61
CA ASP A 350 5.04 29.83 27.88
C ASP A 350 4.31 29.08 26.75
N ALA A 351 2.97 29.13 26.72
CA ALA A 351 2.17 28.52 25.66
C ALA A 351 2.27 29.27 24.32
N PHE A 352 2.61 30.56 24.35
CA PHE A 352 2.51 31.45 23.19
C PHE A 352 3.78 31.52 22.36
N MET A 353 3.64 31.77 21.07
CA MET A 353 4.73 32.25 20.24
C MET A 353 5.02 33.72 20.58
N ASP A 354 6.30 34.08 20.70
CA ASP A 354 6.71 35.48 20.80
C ASP A 354 6.47 36.15 19.44
N THR A 355 5.42 36.95 19.34
CA THR A 355 4.96 37.51 18.06
C THR A 355 5.96 38.45 17.40
N PRO A 356 6.68 39.35 18.11
CA PRO A 356 7.78 40.13 17.55
C PRO A 356 8.90 39.32 16.89
N THR A 357 9.29 38.20 17.48
CA THR A 357 10.47 37.44 17.02
C THR A 357 10.11 36.20 16.20
N GLY A 358 8.85 35.76 16.26
CA GLY A 358 8.37 34.49 15.70
C GLY A 358 8.95 33.26 16.41
N LEU A 359 9.63 33.44 17.54
CA LEU A 359 10.24 32.36 18.29
C LEU A 359 9.21 31.63 19.14
N ARG A 360 9.38 30.31 19.26
CA ARG A 360 8.57 29.48 20.14
C ARG A 360 9.04 29.66 21.59
N MET A 361 8.09 29.81 22.50
CA MET A 361 8.36 29.80 23.94
C MET A 361 8.58 28.36 24.45
N PRO A 362 8.96 28.15 25.72
CA PRO A 362 9.25 26.81 26.25
C PRO A 362 8.08 25.82 26.28
N GLY A 363 6.86 26.26 26.04
CA GLY A 363 5.65 25.44 26.04
C GLY A 363 5.06 25.22 27.43
N ALA A 364 3.74 25.02 27.47
CA ALA A 364 2.97 24.92 28.71
C ALA A 364 2.15 23.61 28.81
N PRO A 365 1.90 23.12 30.03
CA PRO A 365 0.83 22.16 30.29
C PRO A 365 -0.52 22.66 29.76
N THR A 366 -1.35 21.75 29.25
CA THR A 366 -2.68 22.10 28.71
C THR A 366 -3.76 21.20 29.28
N THR A 367 -4.94 21.76 29.53
CA THR A 367 -6.16 21.00 29.77
C THR A 367 -7.04 21.04 28.54
N VAL A 368 -7.51 19.88 28.10
CA VAL A 368 -8.49 19.77 27.03
C VAL A 368 -9.80 19.31 27.65
N GLU A 369 -10.79 20.19 27.72
CA GLU A 369 -12.13 19.80 28.11
C GLU A 369 -12.84 19.19 26.89
N HIS A 370 -13.48 18.04 27.03
CA HIS A 370 -14.17 17.36 25.92
C HIS A 370 -15.40 16.58 26.40
N MET A 371 -16.50 16.64 25.65
CA MET A 371 -17.70 15.83 25.90
C MET A 371 -18.13 15.06 24.63
N PRO A 372 -17.74 13.78 24.49
CA PRO A 372 -18.05 12.99 23.30
C PRO A 372 -19.55 12.84 22.99
N SER A 373 -20.40 12.90 24.01
CA SER A 373 -21.85 12.68 23.91
C SER A 373 -22.66 13.94 23.55
N ASN A 374 -22.07 15.13 23.54
CA ASN A 374 -22.79 16.39 23.38
C ASN A 374 -22.39 17.11 22.09
N TRP A 375 -22.79 16.63 20.91
CA TRP A 375 -22.46 17.29 19.63
C TRP A 375 -23.72 17.70 18.85
N ALA A 376 -23.62 18.67 17.95
CA ALA A 376 -24.77 19.35 17.36
C ALA A 376 -25.70 18.47 16.50
N ASN A 377 -25.29 17.25 16.12
CA ASN A 377 -26.18 16.26 15.50
C ASN A 377 -26.32 14.98 16.35
N HIS A 378 -25.91 15.03 17.63
CA HIS A 378 -26.23 13.95 18.57
C HIS A 378 -27.71 14.07 18.96
N PRO A 379 -28.51 12.99 18.82
CA PRO A 379 -29.95 13.04 19.12
C PRO A 379 -30.26 13.39 20.58
N ALA A 380 -29.27 13.31 21.48
CA ALA A 380 -29.43 13.67 22.89
C ALA A 380 -28.89 15.07 23.25
N ASN A 381 -28.56 15.94 22.29
CA ASN A 381 -28.09 17.30 22.58
C ASN A 381 -29.27 18.30 22.68
N PRO A 382 -29.66 18.76 23.89
CA PRO A 382 -30.74 19.72 24.07
C PRO A 382 -30.38 21.16 23.62
N TRP A 383 -29.11 21.44 23.31
CA TRP A 383 -28.59 22.77 22.94
C TRP A 383 -28.44 22.98 21.43
N ALA A 384 -28.76 21.98 20.60
CA ALA A 384 -28.63 22.06 19.13
C ALA A 384 -29.53 23.12 18.48
N ALA A 385 -30.50 23.70 19.21
CA ALA A 385 -31.46 24.68 18.71
C ALA A 385 -31.01 26.16 18.78
N GLY A 386 -29.82 26.47 19.34
CA GLY A 386 -29.43 27.84 19.69
C GLY A 386 -28.27 28.45 18.89
N GLY A 387 -28.46 28.72 17.60
CA GLY A 387 -27.90 29.85 16.80
C GLY A 387 -26.42 30.27 16.81
N HIS A 388 -25.51 29.69 17.60
CA HIS A 388 -24.10 30.08 17.63
C HIS A 388 -23.22 29.06 16.89
N ALA A 389 -22.40 29.55 15.95
CA ALA A 389 -21.39 28.85 15.16
C ALA A 389 -21.53 27.31 15.15
N HIS A 390 -22.50 26.82 14.37
CA HIS A 390 -22.73 25.39 14.25
C HIS A 390 -21.44 24.69 13.78
N PRO A 391 -21.01 23.58 14.43
CA PRO A 391 -19.99 22.73 13.83
C PRO A 391 -20.48 22.30 12.45
N ALA A 392 -19.55 22.22 11.48
CA ALA A 392 -19.91 21.83 10.13
C ALA A 392 -20.75 20.54 10.15
N PRO A 393 -21.84 20.43 9.37
CA PRO A 393 -22.69 19.24 9.34
C PRO A 393 -21.85 17.96 9.22
N GLY A 394 -22.15 16.96 10.06
CA GLY A 394 -21.43 15.68 10.05
C GLY A 394 -20.08 15.66 10.78
N THR A 395 -19.71 16.70 11.54
CA THR A 395 -18.50 16.65 12.39
C THR A 395 -18.64 15.59 13.49
N SER A 396 -17.67 14.68 13.59
CA SER A 396 -17.61 13.63 14.61
C SER A 396 -16.91 14.10 15.89
N SER A 397 -17.15 13.40 17.00
CA SER A 397 -16.51 13.66 18.30
C SER A 397 -14.98 13.67 18.20
N ASP A 398 -14.40 12.71 17.49
CA ASP A 398 -12.95 12.60 17.29
C ASP A 398 -12.37 13.78 16.47
N ALA A 399 -13.13 14.38 15.56
CA ALA A 399 -12.67 15.56 14.83
C ALA A 399 -12.65 16.83 15.70
N ILE A 400 -13.59 16.95 16.65
CA ILE A 400 -13.60 18.03 17.65
C ILE A 400 -12.44 17.83 18.62
N LEU A 401 -12.27 16.62 19.14
CA LEU A 401 -11.12 16.31 19.98
C LEU A 401 -9.81 16.58 19.24
N PHE A 402 -9.70 16.21 17.96
CA PHE A 402 -8.52 16.52 17.15
C PHE A 402 -8.24 18.02 17.07
N HIS A 403 -9.29 18.84 16.88
CA HIS A 403 -9.16 20.30 16.83
C HIS A 403 -8.55 20.83 18.14
N GLU A 404 -9.12 20.48 19.30
CA GLU A 404 -8.59 20.91 20.60
C GLU A 404 -7.21 20.33 20.91
N MET A 405 -6.96 19.09 20.49
CA MET A 405 -5.63 18.47 20.66
C MET A 405 -4.56 19.16 19.81
N ASN A 406 -4.93 19.79 18.70
CA ASN A 406 -3.99 20.60 17.93
C ASN A 406 -3.68 21.94 18.60
N HIS A 407 -4.66 22.57 19.26
CA HIS A 407 -4.39 23.69 20.17
C HIS A 407 -3.47 23.26 21.31
N ALA A 408 -3.74 22.12 21.94
CA ALA A 408 -2.89 21.57 23.00
C ALA A 408 -1.46 21.26 22.51
N ALA A 409 -1.29 20.81 21.27
CA ALA A 409 0.02 20.64 20.65
C ALA A 409 0.74 21.98 20.48
N ASN A 410 0.03 23.02 20.01
CA ASN A 410 0.59 24.38 19.88
C ASN A 410 0.98 24.97 21.24
N HIS A 411 0.14 24.82 22.27
CA HIS A 411 0.43 25.24 23.64
C HIS A 411 1.66 24.50 24.21
N SER A 412 1.71 23.17 24.02
CA SER A 412 2.82 22.33 24.49
C SER A 412 4.14 22.70 23.84
N GLU A 413 4.11 23.17 22.59
CA GLU A 413 5.30 23.59 21.84
C GLU A 413 5.67 25.08 22.03
N GLY A 414 4.90 25.84 22.81
CA GLY A 414 5.07 27.30 22.92
C GLY A 414 4.88 28.02 21.58
N ALA A 415 4.02 27.46 20.73
CA ALA A 415 3.77 27.90 19.37
C ALA A 415 2.38 28.52 19.18
N SER A 416 1.61 28.70 20.27
CA SER A 416 0.26 29.25 20.20
C SER A 416 0.27 30.67 19.64
N ARG A 417 -0.56 30.90 18.64
CA ARG A 417 -0.73 32.21 18.00
C ARG A 417 -1.97 32.95 18.48
N GLN A 418 -2.51 32.57 19.63
CA GLN A 418 -3.77 33.15 20.15
C GLN A 418 -3.65 34.67 20.39
N LEU A 419 -2.43 35.16 20.68
CA LEU A 419 -2.15 36.59 20.87
C LEU A 419 -1.80 37.32 19.57
N ALA A 420 -1.56 36.60 18.48
CA ALA A 420 -1.35 37.20 17.17
C ALA A 420 -2.70 37.66 16.62
N THR A 421 -3.08 38.88 16.95
CA THR A 421 -4.27 39.54 16.41
C THR A 421 -3.85 40.52 15.32
N ASN A 422 -4.51 40.48 14.15
CA ASN A 422 -4.30 41.49 13.11
C ASN A 422 -5.28 42.65 13.34
N SER A 423 -4.75 43.85 13.55
CA SER A 423 -5.52 45.11 13.69
C SER A 423 -5.69 45.85 12.36
N GLU A 424 -5.26 45.29 11.23
CA GLU A 424 -5.37 45.92 9.92
C GLU A 424 -6.83 46.01 9.43
N HIS A 425 -7.26 47.23 9.12
CA HIS A 425 -8.60 47.55 8.66
C HIS A 425 -8.85 46.95 7.26
N GLY A 426 -9.54 45.81 7.20
CA GLY A 426 -9.81 45.08 5.95
C GLY A 426 -9.70 43.55 6.10
N TRP A 427 -9.06 43.06 7.16
CA TRP A 427 -9.16 41.68 7.57
C TRP A 427 -10.56 41.43 8.15
N ASP A 428 -11.26 40.45 7.60
CA ASP A 428 -12.60 40.06 8.02
C ASP A 428 -12.59 39.69 9.52
N SER A 429 -13.56 40.21 10.28
CA SER A 429 -13.66 40.02 11.74
C SER A 429 -13.81 38.56 12.17
N ARG A 430 -14.05 37.63 11.23
CA ARG A 430 -14.00 36.18 11.45
C ARG A 430 -12.57 35.62 11.62
N TRP A 431 -11.52 36.41 11.39
CA TRP A 431 -10.13 35.94 11.18
C TRP A 431 -9.10 36.58 12.13
N VAL A 432 -9.54 37.08 13.28
CA VAL A 432 -8.68 37.80 14.21
C VAL A 432 -7.73 36.85 14.98
N ASN A 433 -7.98 35.53 14.95
CA ASN A 433 -7.18 34.55 15.67
C ASN A 433 -6.39 33.62 14.71
N HIS A 434 -5.09 33.88 14.55
CA HIS A 434 -4.20 33.06 13.70
C HIS A 434 -4.06 31.61 14.20
N GLU A 435 -4.29 31.38 15.50
CA GLU A 435 -4.24 30.05 16.11
C GLU A 435 -5.33 29.15 15.53
N GLU A 436 -6.57 29.63 15.51
CA GLU A 436 -7.74 28.95 14.93
C GLU A 436 -7.55 28.61 13.45
N TYR A 437 -6.98 29.54 12.67
CA TYR A 437 -6.69 29.29 11.26
C TYR A 437 -5.74 28.10 11.08
N SER A 438 -4.63 28.09 11.82
CA SER A 438 -3.64 27.01 11.75
C SER A 438 -4.21 25.68 12.24
N THR A 439 -5.06 25.73 13.26
CA THR A 439 -5.74 24.55 13.80
C THR A 439 -6.75 23.98 12.82
N VAL A 440 -7.55 24.82 12.15
CA VAL A 440 -8.51 24.34 11.15
C VAL A 440 -7.80 23.81 9.90
N ALA A 441 -6.64 24.35 9.52
CA ALA A 441 -5.84 23.79 8.44
C ALA A 441 -5.37 22.36 8.77
N ALA A 442 -4.88 22.12 9.99
CA ALA A 442 -4.55 20.78 10.47
C ALA A 442 -5.80 19.87 10.54
N GLU A 443 -6.93 20.41 11.04
CA GLU A 443 -8.22 19.71 11.12
C GLU A 443 -8.71 19.28 9.73
N ASN A 444 -8.54 20.11 8.71
CA ASN A 444 -8.91 19.77 7.33
C ASN A 444 -8.08 18.61 6.75
N SER A 445 -6.82 18.47 7.17
CA SER A 445 -6.01 17.30 6.85
C SER A 445 -6.60 16.04 7.49
N TYR A 446 -6.95 16.12 8.78
CA TYR A 446 -7.63 15.03 9.50
C TYR A 446 -8.99 14.66 8.88
N ARG A 447 -9.82 15.65 8.55
CA ARG A 447 -11.12 15.48 7.90
C ARG A 447 -11.01 14.79 6.56
N THR A 448 -10.01 15.16 5.75
CA THR A 448 -9.74 14.53 4.45
C THR A 448 -9.38 13.04 4.62
N GLU A 449 -8.56 12.71 5.62
CA GLU A 449 -8.19 11.31 5.91
C GLU A 449 -9.36 10.47 6.46
N THR A 450 -10.35 11.11 7.08
CA THR A 450 -11.52 10.46 7.70
C THR A 450 -12.79 10.51 6.83
N GLY A 451 -12.74 11.20 5.68
CA GLY A 451 -13.89 11.36 4.78
C GLY A 451 -14.94 12.36 5.28
N LEU A 452 -14.56 13.26 6.19
CA LEU A 452 -15.42 14.34 6.69
C LEU A 452 -15.34 15.56 5.75
N PRO A 453 -16.43 16.34 5.62
CA PRO A 453 -16.40 17.61 4.89
C PRO A 453 -15.37 18.56 5.50
N THR A 454 -14.54 19.19 4.66
CA THR A 454 -13.58 20.21 5.07
C THR A 454 -14.27 21.51 5.45
N ARG A 455 -13.74 22.21 6.46
CA ARG A 455 -14.18 23.55 6.86
C ARG A 455 -13.59 24.59 5.91
N THR A 456 -14.46 25.25 5.15
CA THR A 456 -14.08 26.32 4.19
C THR A 456 -14.09 27.70 4.83
N THR A 457 -14.72 27.85 5.99
CA THR A 457 -14.78 29.10 6.76
C THR A 457 -13.43 29.58 7.28
N TYR A 458 -12.37 28.79 7.11
CA TYR A 458 -10.98 29.10 7.49
C TYR A 458 -9.97 28.92 6.32
N THR A 459 -10.36 29.16 5.06
CA THR A 459 -9.45 29.23 3.90
C THR A 459 -8.84 30.64 3.71
N SER A 460 -7.52 30.72 3.48
CA SER A 460 -6.84 32.00 3.18
C SER A 460 -7.50 32.69 1.98
N PRO A 461 -7.83 33.99 2.06
CA PRO A 461 -8.28 34.75 0.89
C PRO A 461 -7.16 35.00 -0.13
N PHE A 462 -5.91 34.72 0.24
CA PHE A 462 -4.76 34.78 -0.64
C PHE A 462 -4.46 33.38 -1.21
N PRO A 463 -4.36 33.24 -2.54
CA PRO A 463 -4.14 31.97 -3.24
C PRO A 463 -2.76 31.35 -2.99
#